data_AF-A0A4U7C1R6-F1
#
_entry.id   AF-A0A4U7C1R6-F1
#
_cell.length_a   1.000
_cell.length_b   1.000
_cell.length_c   1.000
_cell.angle_alpha   90.00
_cell.angle_beta   90.00
_cell.angle_gamma   90.00
#
_symmetry.space_group_name_H-M   'P 1'
#
loop_
_entity.id
_entity.type
_entity.pdbx_description
1 polymer ?
#
loop_
_entity_poly.entity_id
_entity_poly.type
_entity_poly.pdbx_seq_one_letter_code
_entity_poly.pdbx_strand_id
1 'polypeptide(L)'
;MPSPLAVLTSPIGSVLDRVRDAVDSPRAGTVAVAMLVVVTIGTSVGIIALGAVFDATVDQQITVDNPDRPSESTCETFGDDPDSAFAEECDEPKQIEVDAGEELSDAANGYIHYGLLGVPIWWVAFALALHVGALVAGGSGSVGDSFVIAGWAIGAELLRLGAGIVAIWYTLSNAAPAGSSFEALTTDLVAAITSATGPLLVASAVAIAIQWVVVVGGLEAVHDLDRGPAAGVATFFAAIALLIAAV
;
A
#
# COMPACT_ATOMS: atom_id res chain seq x y z
N MET A 1 14.43 -44.28 0.52
CA MET A 1 13.69 -43.64 -0.58
C MET A 1 13.50 -42.18 -0.19
N PRO A 2 13.89 -41.21 -1.02
CA PRO A 2 13.63 -39.80 -0.69
C PRO A 2 12.11 -39.59 -0.63
N SER A 3 11.67 -38.91 0.43
CA SER A 3 10.26 -38.58 0.64
C SER A 3 9.76 -37.73 -0.54
N PRO A 4 8.54 -37.94 -1.06
CA PRO A 4 7.99 -37.12 -2.14
C PRO A 4 7.94 -35.61 -1.78
N LEU A 5 7.88 -35.29 -0.48
CA LEU A 5 8.00 -33.93 0.04
C LEU A 5 9.40 -33.32 -0.17
N ALA A 6 10.46 -34.13 -0.20
CA ALA A 6 11.83 -33.65 -0.40
C ALA A 6 12.06 -33.08 -1.81
N VAL A 7 11.30 -33.56 -2.81
CA VAL A 7 11.34 -33.04 -4.18
C VAL A 7 10.68 -31.66 -4.28
N LEU A 8 9.65 -31.40 -3.46
CA LEU A 8 8.96 -30.11 -3.40
C LEU A 8 9.73 -29.07 -2.56
N THR A 9 10.50 -29.49 -1.55
CA THR A 9 11.25 -28.58 -0.67
C THR A 9 12.67 -28.24 -1.15
N SER A 10 13.27 -29.09 -1.98
CA SER A 10 14.58 -28.85 -2.61
C SER A 10 14.72 -27.46 -3.27
N PRO A 11 13.77 -26.99 -4.11
CA PRO A 11 13.86 -25.66 -4.70
C PRO A 11 13.80 -24.54 -3.65
N ILE A 12 12.96 -24.68 -2.62
CA ILE A 12 12.84 -23.68 -1.55
C ILE A 12 14.15 -23.59 -0.75
N GLY A 13 14.76 -24.74 -0.41
CA GLY A 13 16.07 -24.78 0.25
C GLY A 13 17.14 -24.05 -0.56
N SER A 14 17.20 -24.30 -1.87
CA SER A 14 18.18 -23.63 -2.75
C SER A 14 17.97 -22.11 -2.87
N VAL A 15 16.73 -21.63 -2.76
CA VAL A 15 16.42 -20.20 -2.77
C VAL A 15 16.78 -19.57 -1.42
N LEU A 16 16.46 -20.25 -0.30
CA LEU A 16 16.84 -19.79 1.04
C LEU A 16 18.36 -19.66 1.16
N ASP A 17 19.12 -20.65 0.69
CA ASP A 17 20.57 -20.61 0.72
C ASP A 17 21.12 -19.44 -0.11
N ARG A 18 20.55 -19.19 -1.30
CA ARG A 18 20.94 -18.04 -2.14
C ARG A 18 20.63 -16.70 -1.47
N VAL A 19 19.50 -16.59 -0.77
CA VAL A 19 19.13 -15.35 -0.08
C VAL A 19 20.04 -15.14 1.13
N ARG A 20 20.35 -16.20 1.88
CA ARG A 20 21.32 -16.18 2.97
C ARG A 20 22.67 -15.64 2.48
N ASP A 21 23.20 -16.19 1.39
CA ASP A 21 24.47 -15.76 0.80
C ASP A 21 24.45 -14.28 0.36
N ALA A 22 23.30 -13.81 -0.16
CA ALA A 22 23.14 -12.43 -0.59
C ALA A 22 23.10 -11.46 0.60
N VAL A 23 22.44 -11.84 1.71
CA VAL A 23 22.31 -11.04 2.93
C VAL A 23 23.63 -11.02 3.72
N ASP A 24 24.42 -12.07 3.67
CA ASP A 24 25.77 -12.11 4.27
C ASP A 24 26.81 -11.30 3.46
N SER A 25 26.44 -10.83 2.27
CA SER A 25 27.38 -10.09 1.42
C SER A 25 27.74 -8.71 2.00
N PRO A 26 28.97 -8.19 1.75
CA PRO A 26 29.38 -6.86 2.22
C PRO A 26 28.53 -5.69 1.72
N ARG A 27 27.69 -5.92 0.69
CA ARG A 27 26.82 -4.90 0.09
C ARG A 27 25.38 -4.98 0.60
N ALA A 28 25.04 -5.96 1.44
CA ALA A 28 23.67 -6.22 1.85
C ALA A 28 22.99 -5.00 2.48
N GLY A 29 23.71 -4.24 3.32
CA GLY A 29 23.20 -2.99 3.90
C GLY A 29 22.94 -1.90 2.87
N THR A 30 23.81 -1.74 1.86
CA THR A 30 23.60 -0.78 0.77
C THR A 30 22.37 -1.14 -0.06
N VAL A 31 22.18 -2.43 -0.36
CA VAL A 31 21.00 -2.91 -1.09
C VAL A 31 19.73 -2.70 -0.27
N ALA A 32 19.76 -2.98 1.04
CA ALA A 32 18.62 -2.76 1.93
C ALA A 32 18.16 -1.29 1.94
N VAL A 33 19.10 -0.35 2.05
CA VAL A 33 18.80 1.10 2.00
C VAL A 33 18.31 1.51 0.61
N ALA A 34 18.93 1.00 -0.47
CA ALA A 34 18.47 1.28 -1.82
C ALA A 34 17.04 0.77 -2.06
N MET A 35 16.71 -0.42 -1.58
CA MET A 35 15.35 -0.96 -1.63
C MET A 35 14.38 -0.13 -0.82
N LEU A 36 14.74 0.30 0.39
CA LEU A 36 13.92 1.23 1.15
C LEU A 36 13.58 2.48 0.33
N VAL A 37 14.59 3.15 -0.24
CA VAL A 37 14.39 4.36 -1.05
C VAL A 37 13.50 4.09 -2.26
N VAL A 38 13.76 3.00 -3.00
CA VAL A 38 12.98 2.62 -4.18
C VAL A 38 11.53 2.33 -3.80
N VAL A 39 11.28 1.63 -2.69
CA VAL A 39 9.91 1.35 -2.24
C VAL A 39 9.22 2.60 -1.75
N THR A 40 9.89 3.46 -0.99
CA THR A 40 9.32 4.75 -0.53
C THR A 40 8.88 5.59 -1.72
N ILE A 41 9.77 5.80 -2.70
CA ILE A 41 9.44 6.56 -3.92
C ILE A 41 8.37 5.82 -4.73
N GLY A 42 8.52 4.50 -4.90
CA GLY A 42 7.61 3.67 -5.67
C GLY A 42 6.18 3.69 -5.12
N THR A 43 6.00 3.67 -3.80
CA THR A 43 4.70 3.80 -3.15
C THR A 43 4.09 5.18 -3.40
N SER A 44 4.86 6.27 -3.25
CA SER A 44 4.36 7.61 -3.56
C SER A 44 3.98 7.78 -5.04
N VAL A 45 4.79 7.24 -5.96
CA VAL A 45 4.47 7.20 -7.39
C VAL A 45 3.24 6.32 -7.64
N GLY A 46 3.07 5.23 -6.92
CA GLY A 46 1.90 4.36 -7.01
C GLY A 46 0.61 5.05 -6.58
N ILE A 47 0.66 5.94 -5.58
CA ILE A 47 -0.48 6.77 -5.16
C ILE A 47 -0.85 7.76 -6.27
N ILE A 48 0.13 8.42 -6.88
CA ILE A 48 -0.09 9.31 -8.03
C ILE A 48 -0.70 8.53 -9.21
N ALA A 49 -0.17 7.33 -9.49
CA ALA A 49 -0.68 6.47 -10.53
C ALA A 49 -2.13 6.03 -10.25
N LEU A 50 -2.49 5.81 -8.98
CA LEU A 50 -3.85 5.50 -8.59
C LEU A 50 -4.79 6.71 -8.81
N GLY A 51 -4.36 7.93 -8.47
CA GLY A 51 -5.11 9.16 -8.78
C GLY A 51 -5.35 9.30 -10.29
N ALA A 52 -4.31 9.09 -11.10
CA ALA A 52 -4.42 9.08 -12.56
C ALA A 52 -5.34 7.97 -13.11
N VAL A 53 -5.45 6.83 -12.41
CA VAL A 53 -6.42 5.79 -12.77
C VAL A 53 -7.84 6.27 -12.51
N PHE A 54 -8.11 6.95 -11.38
CA PHE A 54 -9.44 7.50 -11.11
C PHE A 54 -9.85 8.55 -12.14
N ASP A 55 -8.97 9.53 -12.37
CA ASP A 55 -9.15 10.58 -13.38
C ASP A 55 -9.44 10.01 -14.77
N ALA A 56 -8.69 8.97 -15.19
CA ALA A 56 -8.85 8.39 -16.52
C ALA A 56 -10.04 7.43 -16.68
N THR A 57 -10.60 6.90 -15.58
CA THR A 57 -11.62 5.83 -15.66
C THR A 57 -12.99 6.24 -15.11
N VAL A 58 -13.07 7.30 -14.32
CA VAL A 58 -14.32 7.83 -13.75
C VAL A 58 -14.72 9.10 -14.49
N ASP A 59 -15.34 8.93 -15.65
CA ASP A 59 -15.89 10.02 -16.47
C ASP A 59 -17.34 10.32 -16.04
N GLN A 60 -17.50 10.93 -14.85
CA GLN A 60 -18.79 11.31 -14.30
C GLN A 60 -18.79 12.76 -13.81
N GLN A 61 -19.79 13.52 -14.23
CA GLN A 61 -20.07 14.83 -13.66
C GLN A 61 -21.19 14.72 -12.64
N ILE A 62 -20.94 15.25 -11.44
CA ILE A 62 -21.86 15.23 -10.33
C ILE A 62 -22.23 16.66 -9.97
N THR A 63 -23.53 16.95 -10.04
CA THR A 63 -24.09 18.22 -9.62
C THR A 63 -24.02 18.34 -8.09
N VAL A 64 -23.31 19.35 -7.59
CA VAL A 64 -23.22 19.69 -6.16
C VAL A 64 -23.59 21.14 -5.90
N ASP A 65 -23.93 21.46 -4.66
CA ASP A 65 -24.11 22.85 -4.25
C ASP A 65 -22.77 23.59 -4.33
N ASN A 66 -22.78 24.81 -4.86
CA ASN A 66 -21.57 25.61 -5.05
C ASN A 66 -21.01 26.04 -3.67
N PRO A 67 -19.82 25.58 -3.26
CA PRO A 67 -19.23 25.93 -1.97
C PRO A 67 -18.80 27.40 -1.90
N ASP A 68 -18.57 28.05 -3.04
CA ASP A 68 -18.16 29.44 -3.14
C ASP A 68 -19.37 30.40 -3.01
N ARG A 69 -20.60 29.86 -3.15
CA ARG A 69 -21.83 30.63 -2.92
C ARG A 69 -22.22 30.60 -1.42
N PRO A 70 -22.47 31.77 -0.79
CA PRO A 70 -22.96 31.83 0.58
C PRO A 70 -24.31 31.12 0.74
N SER A 71 -24.58 30.64 1.96
CA SER A 71 -25.86 29.98 2.28
C SER A 71 -27.07 30.86 1.92
N GLU A 72 -28.18 30.22 1.56
CA GLU A 72 -29.38 30.92 1.09
C GLU A 72 -29.89 31.97 2.09
N SER A 73 -29.80 31.69 3.40
CA SER A 73 -30.16 32.65 4.46
C SER A 73 -29.23 33.87 4.51
N THR A 74 -27.95 33.70 4.15
CA THR A 74 -26.99 34.80 4.07
C THR A 74 -27.26 35.66 2.84
N CYS A 75 -27.53 35.04 1.69
CA CYS A 75 -27.90 35.76 0.48
C CYS A 75 -29.25 36.48 0.58
N GLU A 76 -30.25 35.91 1.25
CA GLU A 76 -31.52 36.62 1.51
C GLU A 76 -31.34 37.83 2.44
N THR A 77 -30.35 37.79 3.33
CA THR A 77 -30.12 38.87 4.31
C THR A 77 -29.23 39.98 3.75
N PHE A 78 -28.26 39.64 2.91
CA PHE A 78 -27.18 40.54 2.50
C PHE A 78 -26.94 40.61 0.99
N GLY A 79 -27.63 39.81 0.17
CA GLY A 79 -27.40 39.72 -1.28
C GLY A 79 -28.00 40.89 -2.07
N ASP A 80 -29.06 41.51 -1.55
CA ASP A 80 -29.70 42.68 -2.19
C ASP A 80 -29.00 44.01 -1.84
N ASP A 81 -28.03 44.00 -0.92
CA ASP A 81 -27.26 45.19 -0.54
C ASP A 81 -25.99 45.28 -1.39
N PRO A 82 -25.89 46.24 -2.33
CA PRO A 82 -24.74 46.37 -3.23
C PRO A 82 -23.44 46.77 -2.51
N ASP A 83 -23.50 47.25 -1.26
CA ASP A 83 -22.32 47.55 -0.44
C ASP A 83 -21.87 46.34 0.42
N SER A 84 -22.58 45.21 0.34
CA SER A 84 -22.25 43.96 1.02
C SER A 84 -21.06 43.25 0.36
N ALA A 85 -20.15 42.74 1.18
CA ALA A 85 -19.06 41.88 0.71
C ALA A 85 -19.55 40.61 0.01
N PHE A 86 -20.81 40.19 0.25
CA PHE A 86 -21.38 38.94 -0.23
C PHE A 86 -22.27 39.10 -1.48
N ALA A 87 -22.48 40.32 -1.98
CA ALA A 87 -23.38 40.57 -3.10
C ALA A 87 -22.91 39.88 -4.39
N GLU A 88 -21.61 39.96 -4.68
CA GLU A 88 -21.01 39.33 -5.87
C GLU A 88 -21.03 37.79 -5.78
N GLU A 89 -20.83 37.22 -4.60
CA GLU A 89 -20.81 35.77 -4.38
C GLU A 89 -22.23 35.16 -4.36
N CYS A 90 -23.26 35.96 -4.07
CA CYS A 90 -24.66 35.52 -4.14
C CYS A 90 -25.22 35.42 -5.56
N ASP A 91 -24.56 36.04 -6.54
CA ASP A 91 -24.86 35.94 -7.97
C ASP A 91 -24.30 34.66 -8.62
N GLU A 92 -23.40 33.94 -7.95
CA GLU A 92 -22.88 32.67 -8.43
C GLU A 92 -23.98 31.60 -8.52
N PRO A 93 -23.85 30.62 -9.45
CA PRO A 93 -24.84 29.55 -9.58
C PRO A 93 -24.98 28.76 -8.28
N LYS A 94 -26.22 28.34 -7.96
CA LYS A 94 -26.50 27.53 -6.77
C LYS A 94 -25.81 26.17 -6.81
N GLN A 95 -25.68 25.61 -8.00
CA GLN A 95 -25.12 24.29 -8.23
C GLN A 95 -24.08 24.34 -9.34
N ILE A 96 -23.03 23.55 -9.18
CA ILE A 96 -21.96 23.36 -10.16
C ILE A 96 -21.81 21.88 -10.46
N GLU A 97 -21.31 21.56 -11.65
CA GLU A 97 -20.91 20.21 -12.02
C GLU A 97 -19.46 20.00 -11.62
N VAL A 98 -19.19 18.96 -10.84
CA VAL A 98 -17.84 18.56 -10.44
C VAL A 98 -17.47 17.25 -11.12
N ASP A 99 -16.27 17.21 -11.71
CA ASP A 99 -15.68 15.99 -12.25
C ASP A 99 -15.26 15.07 -11.09
N ALA A 100 -15.96 13.94 -10.98
CA ALA A 100 -15.73 13.01 -9.89
C ALA A 100 -14.37 12.29 -10.00
N GLY A 101 -13.82 12.13 -11.21
CA GLY A 101 -12.52 11.55 -11.45
C GLY A 101 -11.39 12.47 -10.97
N GLU A 102 -11.49 13.77 -11.29
CA GLU A 102 -10.54 14.79 -10.84
C GLU A 102 -10.56 14.92 -9.30
N GLU A 103 -11.73 14.99 -8.69
CA GLU A 103 -11.87 15.09 -7.22
C GLU A 103 -11.29 13.85 -6.51
N LEU A 104 -11.54 12.64 -7.04
CA LEU A 104 -10.94 11.41 -6.51
C LEU A 104 -9.42 11.37 -6.69
N SER A 105 -8.91 11.92 -7.81
CA SER A 105 -7.48 12.03 -8.07
C SER A 105 -6.81 12.96 -7.06
N ASP A 106 -7.38 14.13 -6.81
CA ASP A 106 -6.88 15.09 -5.83
C ASP A 106 -6.93 14.53 -4.41
N ALA A 107 -8.05 13.88 -4.05
CA ALA A 107 -8.18 13.17 -2.79
C ALA A 107 -7.08 12.10 -2.64
N ALA A 108 -6.84 11.28 -3.66
CA ALA A 108 -5.78 10.26 -3.65
C ALA A 108 -4.38 10.90 -3.51
N ASN A 109 -4.09 11.97 -4.25
CA ASN A 109 -2.81 12.68 -4.19
C ASN A 109 -2.56 13.34 -2.82
N GLY A 110 -3.63 13.68 -2.08
CA GLY A 110 -3.54 14.07 -0.68
C GLY A 110 -2.80 13.05 0.20
N TYR A 111 -2.78 11.76 -0.19
CA TYR A 111 -2.13 10.68 0.56
C TYR A 111 -0.66 10.44 0.19
N ILE A 112 -0.05 11.20 -0.73
CA ILE A 112 1.36 10.99 -1.15
C ILE A 112 2.33 10.92 0.03
N HIS A 113 2.06 11.71 1.08
CA HIS A 113 2.87 11.76 2.30
C HIS A 113 2.90 10.42 3.06
N TYR A 114 1.87 9.57 2.95
CA TYR A 114 1.87 8.23 3.51
C TYR A 114 2.89 7.32 2.82
N GLY A 115 3.14 7.49 1.52
CA GLY A 115 4.24 6.78 0.85
C GLY A 115 5.62 7.23 1.38
N LEU A 116 5.81 8.55 1.50
CA LEU A 116 7.10 9.14 1.91
C LEU A 116 7.46 8.87 3.37
N LEU A 117 6.47 8.91 4.27
CA LEU A 117 6.68 8.76 5.71
C LEU A 117 6.29 7.38 6.22
N GLY A 118 5.18 6.83 5.71
CA GLY A 118 4.66 5.54 6.15
C GLY A 118 5.61 4.39 5.85
N VAL A 119 6.24 4.38 4.67
CA VAL A 119 7.19 3.31 4.30
C VAL A 119 8.42 3.28 5.24
N PRO A 120 9.15 4.38 5.49
CA PRO A 120 10.25 4.38 6.47
C PRO A 120 9.81 4.07 7.90
N ILE A 121 8.66 4.60 8.35
CA ILE A 121 8.13 4.34 9.70
C ILE A 121 7.83 2.85 9.85
N TRP A 122 7.15 2.25 8.87
CA TRP A 122 6.82 0.82 8.89
C TRP A 122 8.07 -0.06 8.82
N TRP A 123 9.06 0.33 8.00
CA TRP A 123 10.36 -0.34 7.94
C TRP A 123 11.07 -0.36 9.30
N VAL A 124 11.09 0.77 10.02
CA VAL A 124 11.63 0.86 11.38
C VAL A 124 10.86 -0.04 12.34
N ALA A 125 9.52 0.05 12.35
CA ALA A 125 8.69 -0.75 13.23
C ALA A 125 8.89 -2.26 13.00
N PHE A 126 8.91 -2.69 11.73
CA PHE A 126 9.13 -4.08 11.36
C PHE A 126 10.54 -4.56 11.71
N ALA A 127 11.57 -3.77 11.44
CA ALA A 127 12.96 -4.12 11.79
C ALA A 127 13.14 -4.32 13.31
N LEU A 128 12.54 -3.44 14.12
CA LEU A 128 12.59 -3.55 15.58
C LEU A 128 11.80 -4.77 16.08
N ALA A 129 10.60 -5.01 15.55
CA ALA A 129 9.82 -6.19 15.88
C ALA A 129 10.56 -7.48 15.51
N LEU A 130 11.18 -7.50 14.33
CA LEU A 130 11.98 -8.61 13.85
C LEU A 130 13.20 -8.86 14.74
N HIS A 131 13.87 -7.79 15.19
CA HIS A 131 14.99 -7.90 16.13
C HIS A 131 14.55 -8.56 17.45
N VAL A 132 13.43 -8.12 18.01
CA VAL A 132 12.84 -8.73 19.22
C VAL A 132 12.51 -10.21 18.96
N GLY A 133 11.90 -10.53 17.81
CA GLY A 133 11.61 -11.91 17.42
C GLY A 133 12.87 -12.79 17.35
N ALA A 134 13.96 -12.25 16.78
CA ALA A 134 15.23 -12.95 16.69
C ALA A 134 15.85 -13.19 18.08
N LEU A 135 15.84 -12.19 18.97
CA LEU A 135 16.32 -12.30 20.35
C LEU A 135 15.54 -13.36 21.14
N VAL A 136 14.22 -13.37 21.04
CA VAL A 136 13.36 -14.38 21.70
C VAL A 136 13.66 -15.79 21.18
N ALA A 137 14.02 -15.92 19.92
CA ALA A 137 14.42 -17.18 19.30
C ALA A 137 15.87 -17.61 19.60
N GLY A 138 16.63 -16.81 20.35
CA GLY A 138 18.03 -17.09 20.73
C GLY A 138 19.09 -16.57 19.74
N GLY A 139 18.72 -15.68 18.82
CA GLY A 139 19.62 -15.09 17.84
C GLY A 139 20.59 -14.10 18.46
N SER A 140 21.75 -13.91 17.82
CA SER A 140 22.87 -13.11 18.34
C SER A 140 23.22 -11.86 17.50
N GLY A 141 22.46 -11.60 16.43
CA GLY A 141 22.68 -10.49 15.52
C GLY A 141 22.35 -9.12 16.12
N SER A 142 22.87 -8.06 15.50
CA SER A 142 22.60 -6.69 15.91
C SER A 142 21.22 -6.21 15.46
N VAL A 143 20.77 -5.07 16.01
CA VAL A 143 19.56 -4.41 15.51
C VAL A 143 19.72 -3.95 14.05
N GLY A 144 20.92 -3.53 13.66
CA GLY A 144 21.24 -3.13 12.29
C GLY A 144 21.03 -4.27 11.29
N ASP A 145 21.34 -5.50 11.70
CA ASP A 145 21.11 -6.70 10.89
C ASP A 145 19.62 -6.93 10.62
N SER A 146 18.75 -6.66 11.60
CA SER A 146 17.29 -6.71 11.40
C SER A 146 16.79 -5.63 10.43
N PHE A 147 17.41 -4.44 10.42
CA PHE A 147 17.13 -3.40 9.41
C PHE A 147 17.54 -3.83 8.00
N VAL A 148 18.67 -4.55 7.87
CA VAL A 148 19.08 -5.13 6.59
C VAL A 148 18.01 -6.10 6.10
N ILE A 149 17.61 -7.08 6.92
CA ILE A 149 16.59 -8.07 6.55
C ILE A 149 15.27 -7.38 6.16
N ALA A 150 14.82 -6.42 6.96
CA ALA A 150 13.61 -5.65 6.68
C ALA A 150 13.69 -4.89 5.35
N GLY A 151 14.86 -4.31 5.02
CA GLY A 151 15.06 -3.58 3.76
C GLY A 151 15.06 -4.49 2.53
N TRP A 152 15.51 -5.75 2.66
CA TRP A 152 15.36 -6.73 1.58
C TRP A 152 13.91 -7.20 1.44
N ALA A 153 13.22 -7.43 2.56
CA ALA A 153 11.83 -7.91 2.55
C ALA A 153 10.86 -6.88 1.97
N ILE A 154 11.13 -5.58 2.15
CA ILE A 154 10.26 -4.50 1.68
C ILE A 154 10.15 -4.46 0.14
N GLY A 155 11.12 -5.01 -0.59
CA GLY A 155 11.08 -5.05 -2.06
C GLY A 155 9.85 -5.78 -2.62
N ALA A 156 9.32 -6.77 -1.88
CA ALA A 156 8.11 -7.49 -2.28
C ALA A 156 6.84 -6.62 -2.23
N GLU A 157 6.86 -5.48 -1.51
CA GLU A 157 5.73 -4.55 -1.45
C GLU A 157 5.43 -3.91 -2.80
N LEU A 158 6.43 -3.75 -3.68
CA LEU A 158 6.20 -3.23 -5.04
C LEU A 158 5.34 -4.17 -5.88
N LEU A 159 5.47 -5.48 -5.66
CA LEU A 159 4.62 -6.46 -6.33
C LEU A 159 3.17 -6.28 -5.88
N ARG A 160 2.94 -6.16 -4.57
CA ARG A 160 1.60 -5.96 -4.01
C ARG A 160 0.99 -4.63 -4.46
N LEU A 161 1.77 -3.56 -4.45
CA LEU A 161 1.38 -2.25 -4.95
C LEU A 161 0.98 -2.30 -6.41
N GLY A 162 1.82 -2.88 -7.27
CA GLY A 162 1.54 -3.01 -8.70
C GLY A 162 0.28 -3.84 -8.97
N ALA A 163 0.11 -4.95 -8.25
CA ALA A 163 -1.10 -5.76 -8.33
C ALA A 163 -2.35 -4.97 -7.89
N GLY A 164 -2.24 -4.15 -6.84
CA GLY A 164 -3.28 -3.22 -6.37
C GLY A 164 -3.73 -2.26 -7.47
N ILE A 165 -2.78 -1.54 -8.06
CA ILE A 165 -3.05 -0.56 -9.12
C ILE A 165 -3.69 -1.24 -10.33
N VAL A 166 -3.14 -2.37 -10.78
CA VAL A 166 -3.68 -3.12 -11.93
C VAL A 166 -5.09 -3.63 -11.66
N ALA A 167 -5.36 -4.15 -10.47
CA ALA A 167 -6.68 -4.65 -10.09
C ALA A 167 -7.72 -3.53 -10.05
N ILE A 168 -7.37 -2.37 -9.49
CA ILE A 168 -8.27 -1.21 -9.44
C ILE A 168 -8.53 -0.69 -10.85
N TRP A 169 -7.47 -0.45 -11.63
CA TRP A 169 -7.60 -0.02 -13.03
C TRP A 169 -8.49 -0.96 -13.85
N TYR A 170 -8.25 -2.27 -13.73
CA TYR A 170 -9.04 -3.28 -14.45
C TYR A 170 -10.51 -3.24 -14.00
N THR A 171 -10.76 -3.16 -12.69
CA THR A 171 -12.13 -3.16 -12.17
C THR A 171 -12.89 -1.91 -12.65
N LEU A 172 -12.29 -0.72 -12.53
CA LEU A 172 -12.92 0.53 -12.95
C LEU A 172 -13.13 0.61 -14.46
N SER A 173 -12.17 0.13 -15.25
CA SER A 173 -12.31 0.10 -16.71
C SER A 173 -13.44 -0.81 -17.21
N ASN A 174 -13.92 -1.74 -16.38
CA ASN A 174 -14.97 -2.71 -16.75
C ASN A 174 -16.30 -2.49 -16.01
N ALA A 175 -16.27 -1.88 -14.83
CA ALA A 175 -17.46 -1.49 -14.10
C ALA A 175 -17.85 -0.09 -14.58
N ALA A 176 -18.66 0.02 -15.64
CA ALA A 176 -19.18 1.31 -16.10
C ALA A 176 -19.93 2.00 -14.93
N PRO A 177 -19.35 2.96 -14.20
CA PRO A 177 -19.99 3.52 -13.03
C PRO A 177 -21.20 4.29 -13.51
N ALA A 178 -22.37 4.05 -12.94
CA ALA A 178 -23.65 4.62 -13.41
C ALA A 178 -24.28 5.58 -12.39
N GLY A 179 -23.63 5.80 -11.24
CA GLY A 179 -24.10 6.71 -10.21
C GLY A 179 -24.22 8.16 -10.70
N SER A 180 -25.33 8.83 -10.40
CA SER A 180 -25.54 10.26 -10.65
C SER A 180 -25.26 11.12 -9.41
N SER A 181 -24.57 10.55 -8.40
CA SER A 181 -24.23 11.20 -7.13
C SER A 181 -23.00 10.56 -6.51
N PHE A 182 -22.30 11.29 -5.63
CA PHE A 182 -21.10 10.78 -4.94
C PHE A 182 -21.40 9.55 -4.07
N GLU A 183 -22.60 9.44 -3.51
CA GLU A 183 -22.99 8.29 -2.68
C GLU A 183 -23.17 7.02 -3.51
N ALA A 184 -23.77 7.14 -4.70
CA ALA A 184 -23.90 6.04 -5.64
C ALA A 184 -22.53 5.62 -6.18
N LEU A 185 -21.69 6.60 -6.56
CA LEU A 185 -20.32 6.34 -7.02
C LEU A 185 -19.47 5.65 -5.93
N THR A 186 -19.58 6.09 -4.68
CA THR A 186 -18.90 5.45 -3.54
C THR A 186 -19.36 4.00 -3.36
N THR A 187 -20.66 3.74 -3.50
CA THR A 187 -21.21 2.39 -3.41
C THR A 187 -20.67 1.48 -4.51
N ASP A 188 -20.62 1.99 -5.75
CA ASP A 188 -20.07 1.27 -6.91
C ASP A 188 -18.57 0.99 -6.74
N LEU A 189 -17.80 1.98 -6.27
CA LEU A 189 -16.37 1.86 -5.94
C LEU A 189 -16.11 0.81 -4.85
N VAL A 190 -16.88 0.83 -3.75
CA VAL A 190 -16.76 -0.15 -2.67
C VAL A 190 -17.09 -1.55 -3.18
N ALA A 191 -18.15 -1.71 -3.98
CA ALA A 191 -18.50 -3.00 -4.57
C ALA A 191 -17.41 -3.51 -5.52
N ALA A 192 -16.88 -2.63 -6.36
CA ALA A 192 -15.75 -2.90 -7.25
C ALA A 192 -14.51 -3.37 -6.47
N ILE A 193 -14.07 -2.63 -5.47
CA ILE A 193 -12.92 -2.98 -4.63
C ILE A 193 -13.16 -4.32 -3.91
N THR A 194 -14.36 -4.53 -3.37
CA THR A 194 -14.73 -5.80 -2.71
C THR A 194 -14.67 -6.99 -3.66
N SER A 195 -15.00 -6.80 -4.94
CA SER A 195 -14.88 -7.85 -5.95
C SER A 195 -13.41 -8.23 -6.25
N ALA A 196 -12.49 -7.28 -6.08
CA ALA A 196 -11.05 -7.47 -6.29
C ALA A 196 -10.33 -8.08 -5.06
N THR A 197 -11.00 -8.21 -3.91
CA THR A 197 -10.41 -8.73 -2.66
C THR A 197 -9.76 -10.10 -2.86
N GLY A 198 -10.42 -11.04 -3.55
CA GLY A 198 -9.86 -12.39 -3.78
C GLY A 198 -8.51 -12.36 -4.52
N PRO A 199 -8.43 -11.78 -5.72
CA PRO A 199 -7.16 -11.58 -6.43
C PRO A 199 -6.09 -10.82 -5.64
N LEU A 200 -6.47 -9.77 -4.92
CA LEU A 200 -5.53 -8.98 -4.10
C LEU A 200 -4.98 -9.78 -2.91
N LEU A 201 -5.78 -10.67 -2.33
CA LEU A 201 -5.31 -11.60 -1.31
C LEU A 201 -4.28 -12.59 -1.87
N VAL A 202 -4.48 -13.09 -3.09
CA VAL A 202 -3.50 -13.96 -3.75
C VAL A 202 -2.20 -13.21 -3.99
N ALA A 203 -2.25 -11.99 -4.53
CA ALA A 203 -1.07 -11.17 -4.72
C ALA A 203 -0.35 -10.88 -3.39
N SER A 204 -1.12 -10.63 -2.33
CA SER A 204 -0.60 -10.40 -0.98
C SER A 204 0.08 -11.63 -0.42
N ALA A 205 -0.51 -12.82 -0.57
CA ALA A 205 0.06 -14.09 -0.14
C ALA A 205 1.38 -14.39 -0.87
N VAL A 206 1.47 -14.09 -2.18
CA VAL A 206 2.71 -14.23 -2.95
C VAL A 206 3.80 -13.30 -2.41
N ALA A 207 3.48 -12.01 -2.20
CA ALA A 207 4.44 -11.06 -1.63
C ALA A 207 4.88 -11.48 -0.22
N ILE A 208 3.96 -11.94 0.63
CA ILE A 208 4.27 -12.47 1.98
C ILE A 208 5.18 -13.70 1.90
N ALA A 209 4.95 -14.61 0.94
CA ALA A 209 5.81 -15.78 0.75
C ALA A 209 7.24 -15.38 0.35
N ILE A 210 7.40 -14.37 -0.51
CA ILE A 210 8.72 -13.82 -0.86
C ILE A 210 9.38 -13.21 0.38
N GLN A 211 8.64 -12.42 1.15
CA GLN A 211 9.11 -11.82 2.40
C GLN A 211 9.54 -12.88 3.39
N TRP A 212 8.76 -13.95 3.55
CA TRP A 212 9.06 -15.06 4.43
C TRP A 212 10.42 -15.68 4.07
N VAL A 213 10.68 -15.96 2.79
CA VAL A 213 11.97 -16.50 2.33
C VAL A 213 13.13 -15.56 2.69
N VAL A 214 12.94 -14.25 2.50
CA VAL A 214 13.93 -13.23 2.86
C VAL A 214 14.19 -13.19 4.35
N VAL A 215 13.13 -13.22 5.16
CA VAL A 215 13.27 -13.19 6.61
C VAL A 215 13.95 -14.45 7.14
N VAL A 216 13.59 -15.64 6.66
CA VAL A 216 14.24 -16.89 7.09
C VAL A 216 15.72 -16.88 6.72
N GLY A 217 16.06 -16.65 5.44
CA GLY A 217 17.46 -16.65 5.00
C GLY A 217 18.29 -15.57 5.68
N GLY A 218 17.69 -14.40 5.92
CA GLY A 218 18.35 -13.30 6.64
C GLY A 218 18.60 -13.62 8.12
N LEU A 219 17.63 -14.21 8.81
CA LEU A 219 17.80 -14.64 10.20
C LEU A 219 18.88 -15.73 10.34
N GLU A 220 18.98 -16.65 9.39
CA GLU A 220 20.07 -17.64 9.33
C GLU A 220 21.43 -16.98 9.06
N ALA A 221 21.48 -15.95 8.22
CA ALA A 221 22.71 -15.30 7.81
C ALA A 221 23.32 -14.45 8.94
N VAL A 222 22.54 -13.54 9.50
CA VAL A 222 23.07 -12.44 10.33
C VAL A 222 22.61 -12.48 11.79
N HIS A 223 21.64 -13.35 12.13
CA HIS A 223 21.26 -13.62 13.52
C HIS A 223 21.73 -14.99 14.03
N ASP A 224 22.40 -15.78 13.18
CA ASP A 224 22.93 -17.13 13.47
C ASP A 224 21.86 -18.08 14.02
N LEU A 225 20.62 -17.92 13.55
CA LEU A 225 19.52 -18.81 13.92
C LEU A 225 19.54 -20.09 13.07
N ASP A 226 19.25 -21.22 13.69
CA ASP A 226 18.91 -22.43 12.97
C ASP A 226 17.62 -22.22 12.13
N ARG A 227 17.50 -22.98 11.03
CA ARG A 227 16.37 -22.91 10.09
C ARG A 227 15.00 -22.99 10.76
N GLY A 228 14.87 -23.84 11.78
CA GLY A 228 13.62 -24.06 12.52
C GLY A 228 13.15 -22.79 13.25
N PRO A 229 13.93 -22.27 14.21
CA PRO A 229 13.65 -21.00 14.88
C PRO A 229 13.45 -19.82 13.90
N ALA A 230 14.31 -19.69 12.88
CA ALA A 230 14.17 -18.64 11.86
C ALA A 230 12.83 -18.72 11.11
N ALA A 231 12.45 -19.93 10.67
CA ALA A 231 11.14 -20.19 10.06
C ALA A 231 9.98 -19.90 11.01
N GLY A 232 10.12 -20.20 12.30
CA GLY A 232 9.11 -19.89 13.33
C GLY A 232 8.84 -18.38 13.43
N VAL A 233 9.90 -17.58 13.55
CA VAL A 233 9.80 -16.11 13.61
C VAL A 233 9.20 -15.56 12.32
N ALA A 234 9.69 -15.98 11.15
CA ALA A 234 9.18 -15.53 9.86
C ALA A 234 7.69 -15.88 9.68
N THR A 235 7.27 -17.08 10.10
CA THR A 235 5.88 -17.54 10.00
C THR A 235 4.97 -16.73 10.92
N PHE A 236 5.41 -16.37 12.12
CA PHE A 236 4.65 -15.50 13.02
C PHE A 236 4.33 -14.16 12.35
N PHE A 237 5.33 -13.49 11.77
CA PHE A 237 5.11 -12.22 11.07
C PHE A 237 4.31 -12.39 9.77
N ALA A 238 4.54 -13.47 9.01
CA ALA A 238 3.76 -13.77 7.82
C ALA A 238 2.28 -13.99 8.15
N ALA A 239 1.96 -14.67 9.26
CA ALA A 239 0.59 -14.86 9.72
C ALA A 239 -0.07 -13.52 10.10
N ILE A 240 0.64 -12.64 10.81
CA ILE A 240 0.15 -11.29 11.13
C ILE A 240 -0.10 -10.50 9.85
N ALA A 241 0.85 -10.49 8.91
CA ALA A 241 0.71 -9.78 7.64
C ALA A 241 -0.48 -10.30 6.82
N LEU A 242 -0.70 -11.62 6.80
CA LEU A 242 -1.83 -12.22 6.11
C LEU A 242 -3.17 -11.87 6.77
N LEU A 243 -3.22 -11.81 8.11
CA LEU A 243 -4.39 -11.35 8.84
C LEU A 243 -4.69 -9.88 8.53
N ILE A 244 -3.67 -9.01 8.49
CA ILE A 244 -3.82 -7.60 8.12
C ILE A 244 -4.35 -7.49 6.68
N ALA A 245 -3.82 -8.30 5.75
CA ALA A 245 -4.27 -8.27 4.36
C ALA A 245 -5.71 -8.78 4.15
N ALA A 246 -6.24 -9.56 5.09
CA ALA A 246 -7.55 -10.20 5.02
C ALA A 246 -8.69 -9.37 5.64
N VAL A 247 -8.39 -8.20 6.20
CA VAL A 247 -9.35 -7.28 6.84
C VAL A 247 -9.43 -6.01 6.02
#